data_AF-A0A3B8JXJ5-F1
#
_entry.id   AF-A0A3B8JXJ5-F1
#
_cell.length_a   1.000
_cell.length_b   1.000
_cell.length_c   1.000
_cell.angle_alpha   90.00
_cell.angle_beta   90.00
_cell.angle_gamma   90.00
#
_symmetry.space_group_name_H-M   'P 1'
#
loop_
_entity.id
_entity.type
_entity.pdbx_description
1 polymer ?
#
loop_
_entity_poly.entity_id
_entity_poly.type
_entity_poly.pdbx_seq_one_letter_code
_entity_poly.pdbx_strand_id
1 'polypeptide(L)'
;MYDFLVYIDGACAGNPGVMGVGYVIYQNPGQNLVATCSYSPGTGTNNQAEYLAVIAALDYLSSFNPQSVLVMSDSQLVIYQLTGAYKIKSPAMAELANKVFELVDKLKCPVEFRWISRSENKFADALASKAAGMPAARVSNNYTEIEEWMGDVYFTPNLRKIESLPPVNPSCAIEIDRLIHLGKKAKFKDYIRLKTDGTDEYSKADYEMLKKYITIRHGPKAVYWLIDVLVDASPSYAANALRWAARGLPPDMALKKASVDMEMAANLNNKKKEGLSWQSATTLF
;
A
#
# COMPACT_ATOMS: atom_id res chain seq x y z
N MET A 1 -2.49 13.39 27.91
CA MET A 1 -3.14 12.44 26.98
C MET A 1 -3.86 13.29 25.94
N TYR A 2 -3.74 12.99 24.65
CA TYR A 2 -4.39 13.81 23.60
C TYR A 2 -5.88 13.48 23.53
N ASP A 3 -6.71 14.46 23.24
CA ASP A 3 -8.16 14.30 23.03
C ASP A 3 -8.44 13.49 21.75
N PHE A 4 -7.71 13.77 20.67
CA PHE A 4 -7.78 13.02 19.42
C PHE A 4 -6.45 12.43 19.00
N LEU A 5 -6.49 11.18 18.54
CA LEU A 5 -5.40 10.47 17.87
C LEU A 5 -5.74 10.32 16.40
N VAL A 6 -4.89 10.85 15.53
CA VAL A 6 -5.09 10.88 14.09
C VAL A 6 -3.97 10.10 13.41
N TYR A 7 -4.32 9.06 12.68
CA TYR A 7 -3.41 8.31 11.83
C TYR A 7 -3.67 8.73 10.38
N ILE A 8 -2.64 9.17 9.67
CA ILE A 8 -2.75 9.58 8.27
C ILE A 8 -1.76 8.81 7.42
N ASP A 9 -2.10 8.61 6.15
CA ASP A 9 -1.19 8.11 5.13
C ASP A 9 -1.56 8.66 3.76
N GLY A 10 -0.54 8.79 2.92
CA GLY A 10 -0.68 9.13 1.51
C GLY A 10 -0.02 8.07 0.64
N ALA A 11 -0.77 7.55 -0.33
CA ALA A 11 -0.28 6.58 -1.30
C ALA A 11 -0.22 7.19 -2.71
N CYS A 12 0.66 6.68 -3.56
CA CYS A 12 0.76 7.11 -4.95
C CYS A 12 1.14 5.95 -5.89
N ALA A 13 0.24 5.62 -6.82
CA ALA A 13 0.39 4.54 -7.79
C ALA A 13 1.37 4.94 -8.90
N GLY A 14 2.67 4.74 -8.63
CA GLY A 14 3.76 5.35 -9.38
C GLY A 14 4.04 6.76 -8.84
N ASN A 15 5.30 7.19 -8.76
CA ASN A 15 5.65 8.47 -8.14
C ASN A 15 6.41 9.36 -9.16
N PRO A 16 5.75 10.32 -9.84
CA PRO A 16 4.34 10.71 -9.69
C PRO A 16 3.34 9.76 -10.36
N GLY A 17 2.09 9.77 -9.89
CA GLY A 17 1.01 8.85 -10.29
C GLY A 17 -0.31 9.13 -9.55
N VAL A 18 -1.28 8.22 -9.65
CA VAL A 18 -2.60 8.39 -9.01
C VAL A 18 -2.42 8.36 -7.49
N MET A 19 -2.81 9.45 -6.82
CA MET A 19 -2.72 9.58 -5.38
C MET A 19 -3.94 8.98 -4.68
N GLY A 20 -3.74 8.57 -3.44
CA GLY A 20 -4.78 8.20 -2.50
C GLY A 20 -4.48 8.81 -1.14
N VAL A 21 -5.53 9.29 -0.48
CA VAL A 21 -5.48 9.85 0.87
C VAL A 21 -6.23 8.91 1.80
N GLY A 22 -5.61 8.60 2.94
CA GLY A 22 -6.20 7.79 4.00
C GLY A 22 -6.03 8.44 5.37
N TYR A 23 -7.08 8.43 6.20
CA TYR A 23 -6.92 8.71 7.62
C TYR A 23 -7.88 7.93 8.50
N VAL A 24 -7.50 7.77 9.78
CA VAL A 24 -8.32 7.21 10.85
C VAL A 24 -8.21 8.12 12.08
N ILE A 25 -9.35 8.48 12.67
CA ILE A 25 -9.42 9.38 13.82
C ILE A 25 -10.08 8.65 14.99
N TYR A 26 -9.39 8.63 16.13
CA TYR A 26 -9.91 8.11 17.39
C TYR A 26 -10.02 9.22 18.45
N GLN A 27 -11.04 9.15 19.29
CA GLN A 27 -11.22 10.05 20.44
C GLN A 27 -10.88 9.33 21.76
N ASN A 28 -10.22 10.05 22.66
CA ASN A 28 -9.93 9.63 24.02
C ASN A 28 -10.92 10.22 25.04
N PRO A 29 -11.11 9.55 26.19
CA PRO A 29 -10.56 8.23 26.54
C PRO A 29 -11.30 7.09 25.81
N GLY A 30 -10.61 5.97 25.60
CA GLY A 30 -11.20 4.73 25.08
C GLY A 30 -10.93 4.42 23.60
N GLN A 31 -10.20 5.29 22.88
CA GLN A 31 -9.87 5.11 21.46
C GLN A 31 -11.11 4.79 20.61
N ASN A 32 -12.21 5.52 20.84
CA ASN A 32 -13.43 5.34 20.06
C ASN A 32 -13.19 5.84 18.64
N LEU A 33 -13.51 5.01 17.63
CA LEU A 33 -13.40 5.40 16.23
C LEU A 33 -14.41 6.51 15.93
N VAL A 34 -13.92 7.67 15.49
CA VAL A 34 -14.73 8.85 15.15
C VAL A 34 -14.93 8.95 13.65
N ALA A 35 -13.88 8.72 12.86
CA ALA A 35 -13.94 8.87 11.42
C ALA A 35 -12.86 8.06 10.70
N THR A 36 -13.18 7.66 9.48
CA THR A 36 -12.21 7.16 8.49
C THR A 36 -12.44 7.86 7.15
N CYS A 37 -11.40 7.94 6.35
CA CYS A 37 -11.48 8.54 5.02
C CYS A 37 -10.58 7.80 4.04
N SER A 38 -11.08 7.62 2.81
CA SER A 38 -10.35 7.04 1.67
C SER A 38 -10.87 7.69 0.40
N TYR A 39 -10.06 8.53 -0.25
CA TYR A 39 -10.41 9.15 -1.53
C TYR A 39 -9.18 9.48 -2.37
N SER A 40 -9.35 9.54 -3.70
CA SER A 40 -8.29 9.94 -4.63
C SER A 40 -8.38 11.43 -4.95
N PRO A 41 -7.34 12.25 -4.62
CA PRO A 41 -7.30 13.66 -4.98
C PRO A 41 -6.79 13.93 -6.41
N GLY A 42 -6.58 12.90 -7.23
CA GLY A 42 -6.01 13.02 -8.58
C GLY A 42 -4.56 12.54 -8.68
N THR A 43 -3.77 13.11 -9.59
CA THR A 43 -2.38 12.68 -9.86
C THR A 43 -1.36 13.62 -9.21
N GLY A 44 -0.30 13.07 -8.63
CA GLY A 44 0.77 13.84 -7.99
C GLY A 44 1.85 12.93 -7.42
N THR A 45 2.58 13.38 -6.41
CA THR A 45 3.67 12.62 -5.77
C THR A 45 3.23 12.03 -4.43
N ASN A 46 3.98 11.04 -3.93
CA ASN A 46 3.69 10.45 -2.63
C ASN A 46 3.67 11.49 -1.49
N ASN A 47 4.66 12.40 -1.47
CA ASN A 47 4.74 13.43 -0.45
C ASN A 47 3.56 14.42 -0.51
N GLN A 48 3.03 14.70 -1.71
CA GLN A 48 1.83 15.52 -1.85
C GLN A 48 0.60 14.80 -1.28
N ALA A 49 0.44 13.50 -1.55
CA ALA A 49 -0.65 12.69 -1.00
C ALA A 49 -0.64 12.70 0.53
N GLU A 50 0.54 12.57 1.15
CA GLU A 50 0.72 12.58 2.60
C GLU A 50 0.30 13.92 3.23
N TYR A 51 0.73 15.04 2.65
CA TYR A 51 0.31 16.37 3.10
C TYR A 51 -1.20 16.57 2.94
N LEU A 52 -1.78 16.10 1.84
CA LEU A 52 -3.24 16.16 1.62
C LEU A 52 -3.99 15.33 2.67
N ALA A 53 -3.43 14.20 3.12
CA ALA A 53 -4.01 13.41 4.19
C ALA A 53 -4.01 14.14 5.54
N VAL A 54 -2.92 14.85 5.88
CA VAL A 54 -2.88 15.74 7.06
C VAL A 54 -3.95 16.83 6.96
N ILE A 55 -4.02 17.51 5.81
CA ILE A 55 -4.99 18.60 5.57
C ILE A 55 -6.42 18.07 5.74
N ALA A 56 -6.76 16.94 5.11
CA ALA A 56 -8.10 16.37 5.16
C ALA A 56 -8.51 15.98 6.59
N ALA A 57 -7.58 15.42 7.37
CA ALA A 57 -7.86 15.02 8.75
C ALA A 57 -8.04 16.23 9.69
N LEU A 58 -7.19 17.26 9.57
CA LEU A 58 -7.31 18.48 10.37
C LEU A 58 -8.56 19.30 10.00
N ASP A 59 -8.91 19.36 8.72
CA ASP A 59 -10.13 20.03 8.27
C ASP A 59 -11.38 19.35 8.84
N TYR A 60 -11.42 18.01 8.85
CA TYR A 60 -12.49 17.25 9.51
C TYR A 60 -12.61 17.59 11.00
N LEU A 61 -11.48 17.61 11.73
CA LEU A 61 -11.45 17.95 13.16
C LEU A 61 -11.82 19.40 13.45
N SER A 62 -11.80 20.29 12.45
CA SER A 62 -12.14 21.71 12.65
C SER A 62 -13.60 21.94 13.06
N SER A 63 -14.45 20.91 12.97
CA SER A 63 -15.83 20.91 13.46
C SER A 63 -16.01 20.37 14.90
N PHE A 64 -14.95 19.86 15.53
CA PHE A 64 -15.03 19.12 16.81
C PHE A 64 -14.51 19.89 18.03
N ASN A 65 -13.94 21.10 17.86
CA ASN A 65 -13.31 21.90 18.93
C ASN A 65 -12.41 21.08 19.89
N PRO A 66 -11.43 20.33 19.35
CA PRO A 66 -10.63 19.41 20.15
C PRO A 66 -9.80 20.16 21.21
N GLN A 67 -9.53 19.50 22.34
CA GLN A 67 -8.65 20.07 23.37
C GLN A 67 -7.16 19.82 23.09
N SER A 68 -6.83 18.76 22.36
CA SER A 68 -5.47 18.46 21.89
C SER A 68 -5.49 17.35 20.82
N VAL A 69 -4.62 17.45 19.83
CA VAL A 69 -4.56 16.51 18.70
C VAL A 69 -3.15 15.95 18.55
N LEU A 70 -3.03 14.65 18.38
CA LEU A 70 -1.79 14.00 17.94
C LEU A 70 -1.99 13.43 16.54
N VAL A 71 -1.25 13.96 15.56
CA VAL A 71 -1.20 13.45 14.18
C VAL A 71 0.01 12.54 14.03
N MET A 72 -0.22 11.34 13.51
CA MET A 72 0.77 10.28 13.33
C MET A 72 0.84 9.83 11.87
N SER A 73 2.05 9.63 11.38
CA SER A 73 2.34 9.12 10.03
C SER A 73 3.67 8.38 10.04
N ASP A 74 3.86 7.44 9.13
CA ASP A 74 5.14 6.77 8.87
C ASP A 74 6.04 7.52 7.87
N SER A 75 5.58 8.65 7.33
CA SER A 75 6.37 9.55 6.49
C SER A 75 7.29 10.45 7.32
N GLN A 76 8.54 10.02 7.50
CA GLN A 76 9.57 10.81 8.22
C GLN A 76 9.73 12.22 7.62
N LEU A 77 9.73 12.34 6.29
CA LEU A 77 9.91 13.62 5.62
C LEU A 77 8.82 14.62 6.02
N VAL A 78 7.55 14.20 5.95
CA VAL A 78 6.39 15.06 6.23
C VAL A 78 6.38 15.46 7.70
N ILE A 79 6.57 14.50 8.62
CA ILE A 79 6.64 14.78 10.06
C ILE A 79 7.78 15.75 10.37
N TYR A 80 8.99 15.53 9.84
CA TYR A 80 10.13 16.40 10.10
C TYR A 80 10.00 17.78 9.47
N GLN A 81 9.30 17.92 8.34
CA GLN A 81 8.99 19.23 7.77
C GLN A 81 7.94 19.98 8.61
N LEU A 82 6.86 19.31 9.03
CA LEU A 82 5.80 19.94 9.84
C LEU A 82 6.24 20.29 11.27
N THR A 83 7.23 19.57 11.80
CA THR A 83 7.88 19.90 13.08
C THR A 83 9.03 20.92 12.94
N GLY A 84 9.33 21.37 11.72
CA GLY A 84 10.38 22.34 11.45
C GLY A 84 11.82 21.78 11.52
N ALA A 85 11.98 20.49 11.78
CA ALA A 85 13.30 19.84 11.79
C ALA A 85 13.93 19.88 10.39
N TYR A 86 13.13 19.71 9.33
CA TYR A 86 13.58 19.75 7.93
C TYR A 86 13.03 20.96 7.19
N LYS A 87 13.87 21.58 6.35
CA LYS A 87 13.47 22.69 5.50
C LYS A 87 12.59 22.20 4.34
N ILE A 88 11.52 22.95 4.06
CA ILE A 88 10.69 22.77 2.87
C ILE A 88 11.30 23.63 1.75
N LYS A 89 11.75 23.00 0.67
CA LYS A 89 12.42 23.68 -0.46
C LYS A 89 11.51 23.90 -1.66
N SER A 90 10.53 23.02 -1.85
CA SER A 90 9.62 23.07 -3.00
C SER A 90 8.50 24.08 -2.73
N PRO A 91 8.22 25.04 -3.61
CA PRO A 91 7.09 25.96 -3.47
C PRO A 91 5.75 25.23 -3.31
N ALA A 92 5.51 24.19 -4.10
CA ALA A 92 4.28 23.39 -4.02
C ALA A 92 4.11 22.70 -2.66
N MET A 93 5.20 22.25 -2.04
CA MET A 93 5.15 21.67 -0.69
C MET A 93 4.98 22.75 0.38
N ALA A 94 5.54 23.95 0.15
CA ALA A 94 5.36 25.08 1.07
C ALA A 94 3.91 25.55 1.10
N GLU A 95 3.22 25.57 -0.04
CA GLU A 95 1.78 25.85 -0.10
C GLU A 95 0.95 24.85 0.72
N LEU A 96 1.25 23.55 0.58
CA LEU A 96 0.58 22.51 1.37
C LEU A 96 0.88 22.65 2.87
N ALA A 97 2.12 22.96 3.25
CA ALA A 97 2.49 23.18 4.64
C ALA A 97 1.81 24.41 5.24
N ASN A 98 1.73 25.52 4.50
CA ASN A 98 0.96 26.70 4.92
C ASN A 98 -0.49 26.32 5.20
N LYS A 99 -1.09 25.48 4.35
CA LYS A 99 -2.47 25.02 4.57
C LYS A 99 -2.62 24.19 5.84
N VAL A 100 -1.65 23.33 6.14
CA VAL A 100 -1.62 22.58 7.41
C VAL A 100 -1.56 23.55 8.59
N PHE A 101 -0.67 24.54 8.57
CA PHE A 101 -0.54 25.50 9.67
C PHE A 101 -1.78 26.40 9.84
N GLU A 102 -2.43 26.82 8.75
CA GLU A 102 -3.73 27.51 8.82
C GLU A 102 -4.79 26.67 9.56
N LEU A 103 -4.83 25.37 9.31
CA LEU A 103 -5.77 24.46 9.97
C LEU A 103 -5.40 24.23 11.44
N VAL A 104 -4.11 24.08 11.76
CA VAL A 104 -3.63 24.03 13.15
C VAL A 104 -4.06 25.29 13.91
N ASP A 105 -3.87 26.47 13.33
CA ASP A 105 -4.29 27.74 13.93
C ASP A 105 -5.81 27.84 14.07
N LYS A 106 -6.58 27.25 13.15
CA LYS A 106 -8.05 27.21 13.20
C LYS A 106 -8.58 26.31 14.32
N LEU A 107 -7.87 25.23 14.67
CA LEU A 107 -8.28 24.29 15.72
C LEU A 107 -8.20 24.89 17.14
N LYS A 108 -7.39 25.95 17.34
CA LYS A 108 -7.23 26.65 18.63
C LYS A 108 -6.84 25.73 19.79
N CYS A 109 -6.11 24.64 19.49
CA CYS A 109 -5.62 23.69 20.47
C CYS A 109 -4.17 23.27 20.15
N PRO A 110 -3.45 22.65 21.10
CA PRO A 110 -2.18 22.01 20.81
C PRO A 110 -2.34 20.90 19.77
N VAL A 111 -1.53 20.95 18.71
CA VAL A 111 -1.42 19.90 17.70
C VAL A 111 0.04 19.42 17.66
N GLU A 112 0.26 18.13 17.83
CA GLU A 112 1.57 17.50 17.73
C GLU A 112 1.64 16.58 16.53
N PHE A 113 2.79 16.55 15.85
CA PHE A 113 3.09 15.63 14.77
C PHE A 113 4.13 14.62 15.24
N ARG A 114 3.85 13.33 15.05
CA ARG A 114 4.72 12.24 15.50
C ARG A 114 4.94 11.20 14.42
N TRP A 115 6.19 10.81 14.24
CA TRP A 115 6.51 9.68 13.38
C TRP A 115 6.21 8.37 14.10
N ILE A 116 5.60 7.42 13.39
CA ILE A 116 5.37 6.05 13.82
C ILE A 116 5.90 5.07 12.78
N SER A 117 6.08 3.80 13.13
CA SER A 117 6.46 2.80 12.14
C SER A 117 5.29 2.46 11.22
N ARG A 118 5.58 2.04 9.98
CA ARG A 118 4.55 1.56 9.03
C ARG A 118 3.70 0.42 9.58
N SER A 119 4.26 -0.41 10.46
CA SER A 119 3.52 -1.48 11.16
C SER A 119 2.45 -0.96 12.12
N GLU A 120 2.60 0.27 12.62
CA GLU A 120 1.62 0.95 13.47
C GLU A 120 0.59 1.74 12.66
N ASN A 121 0.88 2.07 11.39
CA ASN A 121 0.04 2.92 10.53
C ASN A 121 -0.82 2.14 9.51
N LYS A 122 -1.01 0.84 9.71
CA LYS A 122 -1.58 -0.07 8.68
C LYS A 122 -2.98 0.32 8.19
N PHE A 123 -3.80 0.92 9.06
CA PHE A 123 -5.18 1.29 8.69
C PHE A 123 -5.23 2.49 7.75
N ALA A 124 -4.45 3.54 8.05
CA ALA A 124 -4.35 4.69 7.16
C ALA A 124 -3.69 4.29 5.83
N ASP A 125 -2.64 3.45 5.88
CA ASP A 125 -1.98 2.89 4.69
C ASP A 125 -2.92 2.09 3.79
N ALA A 126 -3.78 1.25 4.38
CA ALA A 126 -4.81 0.53 3.64
C ALA A 126 -5.82 1.49 2.99
N LEU A 127 -6.29 2.51 3.70
CA LEU A 127 -7.24 3.49 3.17
C LEU A 127 -6.64 4.32 2.03
N ALA A 128 -5.40 4.77 2.18
CA ALA A 128 -4.68 5.54 1.17
C ALA A 128 -4.39 4.68 -0.06
N SER A 129 -3.88 3.47 0.14
CA SER A 129 -3.60 2.53 -0.95
C SER A 129 -4.86 2.18 -1.73
N LYS A 130 -5.97 1.90 -1.03
CA LYS A 130 -7.27 1.65 -1.66
C LYS A 130 -7.67 2.83 -2.56
N ALA A 131 -7.56 4.05 -2.05
CA ALA A 131 -7.89 5.25 -2.80
C ALA A 131 -7.00 5.47 -4.03
N ALA A 132 -5.73 5.07 -3.97
CA ALA A 132 -4.80 5.15 -5.09
C ALA A 132 -5.01 4.03 -6.15
N GLY A 133 -5.99 3.13 -5.96
CA GLY A 133 -6.12 1.90 -6.76
C GLY A 133 -4.94 0.95 -6.57
N MET A 134 -4.20 1.16 -5.48
CA MET A 134 -3.07 0.36 -5.05
C MET A 134 -3.53 -0.79 -4.16
N PRO A 135 -2.65 -1.76 -3.96
CA PRO A 135 -2.92 -2.86 -3.05
C PRO A 135 -3.09 -2.37 -1.62
N ALA A 136 -4.25 -2.63 -1.02
CA ALA A 136 -4.52 -2.31 0.37
C ALA A 136 -4.53 -3.58 1.22
N ALA A 137 -4.07 -3.48 2.46
CA ALA A 137 -4.33 -4.52 3.45
C ALA A 137 -5.85 -4.60 3.71
N ARG A 138 -6.38 -5.80 3.96
CA ARG A 138 -7.79 -5.96 4.36
C ARG A 138 -7.93 -5.48 5.79
N VAL A 139 -8.86 -4.56 6.01
CA VAL A 139 -9.12 -3.95 7.32
C VAL A 139 -10.46 -4.48 7.81
N SER A 140 -10.54 -4.87 9.09
CA SER A 140 -11.81 -5.24 9.71
C SER A 140 -12.80 -4.07 9.65
N ASN A 141 -14.10 -4.34 9.58
CA ASN A 141 -15.11 -3.28 9.42
C ASN A 141 -15.12 -2.23 10.53
N ASN A 142 -14.58 -2.56 11.71
CA ASN A 142 -14.43 -1.68 12.87
C ASN A 142 -13.03 -1.05 13.01
N TYR A 143 -12.14 -1.25 12.04
CA TYR A 143 -10.77 -0.71 12.03
C TYR A 143 -9.98 -1.06 13.30
N THR A 144 -10.13 -2.30 13.77
CA THR A 144 -9.38 -2.83 14.92
C THR A 144 -8.30 -3.82 14.50
N GLU A 145 -8.45 -4.49 13.36
CA GLU A 145 -7.54 -5.55 12.92
C GLU A 145 -7.27 -5.50 11.41
N ILE A 146 -6.06 -5.93 11.02
CA ILE A 146 -5.72 -6.21 9.62
C ILE A 146 -5.94 -7.69 9.38
N GLU A 147 -6.83 -8.00 8.44
CA GLU A 147 -7.20 -9.37 8.10
C GLU A 147 -6.17 -9.97 7.13
N GLU A 148 -5.14 -10.59 7.71
CA GLU A 148 -4.16 -11.39 6.97
C GLU A 148 -4.76 -12.73 6.54
N TRP A 149 -4.32 -13.27 5.40
CA TRP A 149 -4.64 -14.64 5.04
C TRP A 149 -3.96 -15.60 6.01
N MET A 150 -4.77 -16.35 6.79
CA MET A 150 -4.28 -17.28 7.81
C MET A 150 -4.09 -18.71 7.31
N GLY A 151 -4.33 -18.98 6.01
CA GLY A 151 -4.41 -20.34 5.49
C GLY A 151 -5.73 -21.02 5.84
N ASP A 152 -6.16 -21.97 5.01
CA ASP A 152 -7.25 -22.87 5.37
C ASP A 152 -6.63 -24.11 6.03
N VAL A 153 -6.60 -24.15 7.37
CA VAL A 153 -5.96 -25.23 8.15
C VAL A 153 -6.57 -26.62 7.89
N TYR A 154 -7.77 -26.66 7.29
CA TYR A 154 -8.44 -27.90 6.91
C TYR A 154 -8.22 -28.28 5.44
N PHE A 155 -7.58 -27.41 4.66
CA PHE A 155 -7.29 -27.68 3.26
C PHE A 155 -5.94 -28.39 3.13
N THR A 156 -5.98 -29.62 2.62
CA THR A 156 -4.78 -30.32 2.17
C THR A 156 -4.81 -30.42 0.64
N PRO A 157 -3.84 -29.84 -0.07
CA PRO A 157 -3.78 -29.91 -1.52
C PRO A 157 -3.67 -31.37 -2.01
N ASN A 158 -4.38 -31.71 -3.08
CA ASN A 158 -4.24 -33.02 -3.71
C ASN A 158 -2.96 -33.03 -4.57
N LEU A 159 -1.96 -33.81 -4.18
CA LEU A 159 -0.65 -33.85 -4.84
C LEU A 159 -0.74 -34.19 -6.34
N ARG A 160 -1.59 -35.14 -6.74
CA ARG A 160 -1.79 -35.47 -8.18
C ARG A 160 -2.34 -34.30 -8.98
N LYS A 161 -3.22 -33.49 -8.36
CA LYS A 161 -3.73 -32.28 -9.01
C LYS A 161 -2.65 -31.20 -9.09
N ILE A 162 -1.76 -31.10 -8.10
CA ILE A 162 -0.60 -30.20 -8.16
C ILE A 162 0.34 -30.61 -9.29
N GLU A 163 0.64 -31.90 -9.42
CA GLU A 163 1.49 -32.44 -10.49
C GLU A 163 0.92 -32.18 -11.89
N SER A 164 -0.41 -32.07 -12.01
CA SER A 164 -1.07 -31.69 -13.27
C SER A 164 -1.09 -30.20 -13.59
N LEU A 165 -0.60 -29.34 -12.68
CA LEU A 165 -0.48 -27.91 -12.95
C LEU A 165 0.68 -27.63 -13.90
N PRO A 166 0.65 -26.49 -14.62
CA PRO A 166 1.81 -26.03 -15.37
C PRO A 166 3.08 -26.00 -14.51
N PRO A 167 4.25 -26.44 -15.01
CA PRO A 167 5.47 -26.41 -14.23
C PRO A 167 5.88 -24.96 -13.90
N VAL A 168 6.35 -24.74 -12.67
CA VAL A 168 7.00 -23.47 -12.28
C VAL A 168 8.49 -23.61 -12.56
N ASN A 169 9.13 -22.56 -13.07
CA ASN A 169 10.58 -22.53 -13.27
C ASN A 169 11.29 -22.98 -11.97
N PRO A 170 12.26 -23.92 -12.01
CA PRO A 170 12.90 -24.44 -10.80
C PRO A 170 13.53 -23.37 -9.90
N SER A 171 14.20 -22.37 -10.48
CA SER A 171 14.76 -21.24 -9.73
C SER A 171 13.66 -20.42 -9.05
N CYS A 172 12.55 -20.18 -9.76
CA CYS A 172 11.37 -19.50 -9.20
C CYS A 172 10.75 -20.31 -8.06
N ALA A 173 10.63 -21.63 -8.19
CA ALA A 173 10.05 -22.50 -7.17
C ALA A 173 10.90 -22.50 -5.88
N ILE A 174 12.23 -22.61 -6.01
CA ILE A 174 13.17 -22.51 -4.87
C ILE A 174 13.03 -21.17 -4.15
N GLU A 175 12.87 -20.08 -4.91
CA GLU A 175 12.71 -18.74 -4.35
C GLU A 175 11.34 -18.54 -3.67
N ILE A 176 10.27 -19.15 -4.19
CA ILE A 176 8.96 -19.21 -3.52
C ILE A 176 9.10 -19.93 -2.18
N ASP A 177 9.69 -21.11 -2.16
CA ASP A 177 9.88 -21.89 -0.93
C ASP A 177 10.71 -21.11 0.09
N ARG A 178 11.82 -20.49 -0.34
CA ARG A 178 12.63 -19.63 0.55
C ARG A 178 11.80 -18.49 1.13
N LEU A 179 10.97 -17.84 0.33
CA LEU A 179 10.16 -16.71 0.77
C LEU A 179 9.09 -17.15 1.77
N ILE A 180 8.46 -18.31 1.55
CA ILE A 180 7.51 -18.93 2.50
C ILE A 180 8.20 -19.21 3.84
N HIS A 181 9.40 -19.79 3.83
CA HIS A 181 10.18 -20.07 5.05
C HIS A 181 10.56 -18.80 5.82
N LEU A 182 10.79 -17.68 5.13
CA LEU A 182 11.02 -16.39 5.79
C LEU A 182 9.74 -15.86 6.46
N GLY A 183 8.56 -16.16 5.90
CA GLY A 183 7.28 -15.74 6.46
C GLY A 183 7.22 -14.23 6.72
N LYS A 184 6.85 -13.87 7.95
CA LYS A 184 6.79 -12.46 8.40
C LYS A 184 8.15 -11.74 8.46
N LYS A 185 9.27 -12.46 8.37
CA LYS A 185 10.62 -11.86 8.36
C LYS A 185 11.07 -11.42 6.97
N ALA A 186 10.32 -11.78 5.91
CA ALA A 186 10.64 -11.39 4.54
C ALA A 186 10.59 -9.88 4.35
N LYS A 187 11.64 -9.31 3.77
CA LYS A 187 11.79 -7.86 3.49
C LYS A 187 11.60 -7.60 2.00
N PHE A 188 11.41 -6.33 1.64
CA PHE A 188 11.26 -5.87 0.25
C PHE A 188 12.29 -6.47 -0.73
N LYS A 189 13.57 -6.50 -0.33
CA LYS A 189 14.66 -7.10 -1.13
C LYS A 189 14.48 -8.60 -1.42
N ASP A 190 13.82 -9.32 -0.52
CA ASP A 190 13.58 -10.77 -0.66
C ASP A 190 12.51 -11.02 -1.74
N TYR A 191 11.51 -10.13 -1.83
CA TYR A 191 10.50 -10.14 -2.89
C TYR A 191 11.07 -9.71 -4.25
N ILE A 192 12.01 -8.76 -4.31
CA ILE A 192 12.70 -8.38 -5.56
C ILE A 192 13.43 -9.58 -6.18
N ARG A 193 14.01 -10.45 -5.35
CA ARG A 193 14.78 -11.61 -5.81
C ARG A 193 13.89 -12.67 -6.47
N LEU A 194 12.63 -12.76 -6.07
CA LEU A 194 11.67 -13.71 -6.64
C LEU A 194 11.29 -13.29 -8.06
N LYS A 195 11.68 -14.09 -9.06
CA LYS A 195 11.45 -13.84 -10.49
C LYS A 195 11.00 -15.11 -11.20
N THR A 196 10.27 -14.93 -12.30
CA THR A 196 9.80 -16.01 -13.17
C THR A 196 10.81 -16.41 -14.25
N ASP A 197 11.87 -15.61 -14.44
CA ASP A 197 12.84 -15.72 -15.53
C ASP A 197 12.21 -15.79 -16.93
N GLY A 198 11.13 -15.01 -17.14
CA GLY A 198 10.46 -14.87 -18.42
C GLY A 198 8.93 -15.01 -18.34
N THR A 199 8.30 -15.24 -19.49
CA THR A 199 6.85 -15.51 -19.60
C THR A 199 6.61 -17.01 -19.54
N ASP A 200 5.87 -17.48 -18.55
CA ASP A 200 5.45 -18.87 -18.39
C ASP A 200 3.95 -19.03 -18.66
N GLU A 201 3.42 -20.25 -18.46
CA GLU A 201 1.99 -20.54 -18.65
C GLU A 201 1.09 -19.75 -17.69
N TYR A 202 1.54 -19.48 -16.46
CA TYR A 202 0.79 -18.66 -15.50
C TYR A 202 0.66 -17.22 -15.98
N SER A 203 1.70 -16.65 -16.61
CA SER A 203 1.64 -15.31 -17.19
C SER A 203 0.61 -15.20 -18.33
N LYS A 204 0.40 -16.29 -19.07
CA LYS A 204 -0.53 -16.38 -20.20
C LYS A 204 -1.95 -16.82 -19.81
N ALA A 205 -2.12 -17.38 -18.62
CA ALA A 205 -3.39 -17.89 -18.13
C ALA A 205 -4.43 -16.77 -17.97
N ASP A 206 -5.68 -17.10 -18.32
CA ASP A 206 -6.82 -16.23 -18.05
C ASP A 206 -7.24 -16.28 -16.57
N TYR A 207 -8.20 -15.43 -16.23
CA TYR A 207 -8.69 -15.28 -14.86
C TYR A 207 -9.28 -16.59 -14.28
N GLU A 208 -10.01 -17.36 -15.07
CA GLU A 208 -10.65 -18.61 -14.62
C GLU A 208 -9.62 -19.73 -14.43
N MET A 209 -8.62 -19.82 -15.31
CA MET A 209 -7.47 -20.71 -15.14
C MET A 209 -6.69 -20.36 -13.87
N LEU A 210 -6.43 -19.09 -13.61
CA LEU A 210 -5.73 -18.65 -12.40
C LEU A 210 -6.50 -19.04 -11.13
N LYS A 211 -7.83 -18.83 -11.08
CA LYS A 211 -8.66 -19.29 -9.96
C LYS A 211 -8.58 -20.80 -9.77
N LYS A 212 -8.61 -21.58 -10.85
CA LYS A 212 -8.49 -23.04 -10.79
C LYS A 212 -7.15 -23.46 -10.20
N TYR A 213 -6.04 -22.85 -10.64
CA TYR A 213 -4.70 -23.16 -10.14
C TYR A 213 -4.56 -22.79 -8.66
N ILE A 214 -5.05 -21.61 -8.26
CA ILE A 214 -5.07 -21.18 -6.86
C ILE A 214 -5.93 -22.14 -6.02
N THR A 215 -7.09 -22.56 -6.50
CA THR A 215 -7.95 -23.52 -5.79
C THR A 215 -7.24 -24.84 -5.55
N ILE A 216 -6.48 -25.33 -6.53
CA ILE A 216 -5.71 -26.58 -6.41
C ILE A 216 -4.60 -26.44 -5.35
N ARG A 217 -3.92 -25.29 -5.30
CA ARG A 217 -2.77 -25.06 -4.40
C ARG A 217 -3.15 -24.63 -2.98
N HIS A 218 -4.14 -23.76 -2.85
CA HIS A 218 -4.46 -23.03 -1.62
C HIS A 218 -5.92 -23.20 -1.17
N GLY A 219 -6.74 -23.88 -1.97
CA GLY A 219 -8.15 -24.14 -1.67
C GLY A 219 -9.10 -23.04 -2.14
N PRO A 220 -10.42 -23.31 -2.14
CA PRO A 220 -11.42 -22.37 -2.65
C PRO A 220 -11.52 -21.09 -1.81
N LYS A 221 -11.27 -21.17 -0.49
CA LYS A 221 -11.27 -19.99 0.40
C LYS A 221 -10.21 -18.97 0.02
N ALA A 222 -9.06 -19.41 -0.47
CA ALA A 222 -8.00 -18.52 -0.93
C ALA A 222 -8.45 -17.69 -2.14
N VAL A 223 -9.23 -18.29 -3.04
CA VAL A 223 -9.81 -17.58 -4.19
C VAL A 223 -10.81 -16.53 -3.73
N TYR A 224 -11.76 -16.90 -2.86
CA TYR A 224 -12.74 -15.92 -2.34
C TYR A 224 -12.06 -14.76 -1.65
N TRP A 225 -11.07 -15.04 -0.80
CA TRP A 225 -10.30 -14.01 -0.12
C TRP A 225 -9.54 -13.10 -1.09
N LEU A 226 -8.84 -13.67 -2.09
CA LEU A 226 -8.13 -12.86 -3.09
C LEU A 226 -9.08 -12.00 -3.92
N ILE A 227 -10.23 -12.52 -4.36
CA ILE A 227 -11.20 -11.76 -5.15
C ILE A 227 -11.75 -10.58 -4.34
N ASP A 228 -12.08 -10.83 -3.08
CA ASP A 228 -12.59 -9.79 -2.17
C ASP A 228 -11.55 -8.67 -1.96
N VAL A 229 -10.29 -9.03 -1.69
CA VAL A 229 -9.20 -8.06 -1.51
C VAL A 229 -8.87 -7.29 -2.80
N LEU A 230 -9.05 -7.93 -3.96
CA LEU A 230 -8.72 -7.34 -5.27
C LEU A 230 -9.88 -6.58 -5.92
N VAL A 231 -11.04 -6.46 -5.27
CA VAL A 231 -12.26 -5.89 -5.87
C VAL A 231 -12.05 -4.46 -6.42
N ASP A 232 -11.31 -3.64 -5.69
CA ASP A 232 -11.04 -2.24 -6.05
C ASP A 232 -9.62 -2.05 -6.63
N ALA A 233 -8.88 -3.14 -6.84
CA ALA A 233 -7.49 -3.06 -7.26
C ALA A 233 -7.36 -2.89 -8.78
N SER A 234 -6.29 -2.22 -9.22
CA SER A 234 -6.03 -2.08 -10.67
C SER A 234 -5.93 -3.46 -11.37
N PRO A 235 -6.42 -3.61 -12.62
CA PRO A 235 -6.42 -4.89 -13.31
C PRO A 235 -5.03 -5.53 -13.47
N SER A 236 -3.99 -4.72 -13.69
CA SER A 236 -2.61 -5.17 -13.81
C SER A 236 -2.08 -5.76 -12.51
N TYR A 237 -2.36 -5.10 -11.39
CA TYR A 237 -2.00 -5.59 -10.06
C TYR A 237 -2.74 -6.88 -9.72
N ALA A 238 -4.06 -6.90 -9.90
CA ALA A 238 -4.89 -8.07 -9.60
C ALA A 238 -4.43 -9.29 -10.41
N ALA A 239 -4.18 -9.12 -11.70
CA ALA A 239 -3.63 -10.18 -12.53
C ALA A 239 -2.26 -10.66 -12.03
N ASN A 240 -1.36 -9.75 -11.65
CA ASN A 240 -0.03 -10.14 -11.15
C ASN A 240 -0.11 -10.91 -9.82
N ALA A 241 -0.96 -10.46 -8.89
CA ALA A 241 -1.16 -11.15 -7.61
C ALA A 241 -1.71 -12.57 -7.82
N LEU A 242 -2.73 -12.73 -8.66
CA LEU A 242 -3.31 -14.05 -8.97
C LEU A 242 -2.29 -14.99 -9.63
N ARG A 243 -1.44 -14.46 -10.51
CA ARG A 243 -0.36 -15.24 -11.13
C ARG A 243 0.67 -15.72 -10.10
N TRP A 244 1.07 -14.88 -9.15
CA TRP A 244 1.97 -15.30 -8.07
C TRP A 244 1.33 -16.34 -7.15
N ALA A 245 0.06 -16.16 -6.80
CA ALA A 245 -0.69 -17.14 -6.02
C ALA A 245 -0.81 -18.49 -6.76
N ALA A 246 -1.10 -18.45 -8.06
CA ALA A 246 -1.20 -19.62 -8.92
C ALA A 246 0.13 -20.38 -9.08
N ARG A 247 1.28 -19.70 -8.95
CA ARG A 247 2.61 -20.34 -8.90
C ARG A 247 2.92 -21.00 -7.56
N GLY A 248 2.12 -20.76 -6.53
CA GLY A 248 2.26 -21.40 -5.21
C GLY A 248 2.71 -20.47 -4.09
N LEU A 249 2.89 -19.17 -4.36
CA LEU A 249 3.10 -18.22 -3.28
C LEU A 249 1.80 -18.06 -2.47
N PRO A 250 1.83 -17.99 -1.12
CA PRO A 250 0.63 -17.78 -0.32
C PRO A 250 -0.10 -16.49 -0.72
N PRO A 251 -1.45 -16.45 -0.64
CA PRO A 251 -2.24 -15.29 -1.06
C PRO A 251 -1.75 -13.92 -0.55
N ASP A 252 -1.43 -13.77 0.74
CA ASP A 252 -0.93 -12.50 1.30
C ASP A 252 0.46 -12.11 0.74
N MET A 253 1.34 -13.11 0.57
CA MET A 253 2.66 -12.92 -0.02
C MET A 253 2.58 -12.61 -1.52
N ALA A 254 1.60 -13.18 -2.22
CA ALA A 254 1.33 -12.90 -3.63
C ALA A 254 0.87 -11.46 -3.84
N LEU A 255 0.03 -10.93 -2.95
CA LEU A 255 -0.34 -9.52 -2.94
C LEU A 255 0.89 -8.64 -2.72
N LYS A 256 1.71 -8.93 -1.71
CA LYS A 256 2.95 -8.19 -1.42
C LYS A 256 3.91 -8.21 -2.62
N LYS A 257 4.11 -9.38 -3.22
CA LYS A 257 4.98 -9.54 -4.39
C LYS A 257 4.50 -8.71 -5.57
N ALA A 258 3.19 -8.70 -5.83
CA ALA A 258 2.64 -7.90 -6.90
C ALA A 258 2.83 -6.38 -6.66
N SER A 259 2.80 -5.92 -5.39
CA SER A 259 3.06 -4.52 -5.05
C SER A 259 4.51 -4.15 -5.33
N VAL A 260 5.45 -5.01 -4.94
CA VAL A 260 6.89 -4.86 -5.21
C VAL A 260 7.15 -4.78 -6.72
N ASP A 261 6.48 -5.62 -7.52
CA ASP A 261 6.63 -5.59 -8.98
C ASP A 261 6.13 -4.28 -9.60
N MET A 262 4.99 -3.76 -9.12
CA MET A 262 4.45 -2.48 -9.58
C MET A 262 5.40 -1.32 -9.25
N GLU A 263 5.95 -1.31 -8.04
CA GLU A 263 6.93 -0.29 -7.62
C GLU A 263 8.21 -0.36 -8.47
N MET A 264 8.73 -1.56 -8.72
CA MET A 264 9.90 -1.76 -9.56
C MET A 264 9.64 -1.35 -11.02
N ALA A 265 8.45 -1.63 -11.55
CA ALA A 265 8.06 -1.21 -12.89
C ALA A 265 7.94 0.32 -13.02
N ALA A 266 7.35 0.98 -12.02
CA ALA A 266 7.25 2.44 -11.98
C ALA A 266 8.64 3.11 -11.95
N ASN A 267 9.54 2.60 -11.10
CA ASN A 267 10.91 3.12 -10.99
C ASN A 267 11.72 2.98 -12.29
N LEU A 268 11.55 1.87 -13.02
CA LEU A 268 12.18 1.67 -14.33
C LEU A 268 11.63 2.63 -15.39
N ASN A 269 10.32 2.86 -15.39
CA ASN A 269 9.69 3.79 -16.33
C ASN A 269 10.13 5.24 -16.09
N ASN A 270 10.30 5.64 -14.83
CA ASN A 270 10.81 6.97 -14.49
C ASN A 270 12.25 7.16 -14.98
N LYS A 271 13.15 6.19 -14.75
CA LYS A 271 14.52 6.24 -15.26
C LYS A 271 14.60 6.31 -16.78
N LYS A 272 13.71 5.59 -17.50
CA LYS A 272 13.63 5.67 -18.97
C LYS A 272 13.21 7.06 -19.44
N LYS A 273 12.20 7.67 -18.80
CA LYS A 273 11.75 9.04 -19.12
C LYS A 273 12.86 10.07 -18.89
N GLU A 274 13.59 9.95 -17.79
CA GLU A 274 14.77 10.80 -17.52
C GLU A 274 15.86 10.60 -18.58
N GLY A 275 16.19 9.36 -18.93
CA GLY A 275 17.20 9.06 -19.97
C GLY A 275 16.82 9.58 -21.36
N LEU A 276 15.54 9.49 -21.74
CA LEU A 276 15.02 10.04 -23.00
C LEU A 276 15.03 11.58 -23.02
N SER A 277 14.78 12.22 -21.87
CA SER A 277 14.90 13.68 -21.69
C SER A 277 16.33 14.17 -21.94
N TRP A 278 17.34 13.47 -21.37
CA TRP A 278 18.74 13.81 -21.60
C TRP A 278 19.17 13.64 -23.06
N GLN A 279 18.74 12.57 -23.74
CA GLN A 279 19.06 12.37 -25.17
C GLN A 279 18.41 13.41 -26.08
N SER A 280 17.20 13.89 -25.73
CA SER A 280 16.51 14.94 -26.47
C SER A 280 17.19 16.31 -26.29
N ALA A 281 17.80 16.56 -25.13
CA ALA A 281 18.55 17.79 -24.85
C ALA A 281 19.91 17.86 -25.56
N THR A 282 20.55 16.72 -25.83
CA THR A 282 21.86 16.67 -26.53
C THR A 282 21.75 16.81 -28.06
N THR A 283 20.54 16.77 -28.62
CA THR A 283 20.33 16.87 -30.09
C THR A 283 20.08 18.33 -30.55
N LEU A 284 20.22 19.31 -29.66
CA LEU A 284 20.03 20.75 -29.93
C LEU A 284 21.34 21.57 -29.92
N PHE A 285 22.49 20.93 -30.11
CA PHE A 285 23.77 21.61 -30.34
C PHE A 285 24.46 21.10 -31.62
#